data_AF-A0A075GWB5-F1
#
_entry.id   AF-A0A075GWB5-F1
#
_cell.length_a   1.000
_cell.length_b   1.000
_cell.length_c   1.000
_cell.angle_alpha   90.00
_cell.angle_beta   90.00
_cell.angle_gamma   90.00
#
_symmetry.space_group_name_H-M   'P 1'
#
loop_
_entity.id
_entity.type
_entity.pdbx_description
1 polymer ?
#
loop_
_entity_poly.entity_id
_entity_poly.type
_entity_poly.pdbx_seq_one_letter_code
_entity_poly.pdbx_strand_id
1 'polypeptide(L)'
;MNIKSIHILKIHLNPNHVVYIMMSKYKRGAVGGTFDILHIGHKHLLETTFRISDEVIIGVSSDNFVNKLNKTVINNYENRTKNIEYFIKSTFPNIPYNIYKLDDYFGPASFLDNIDVIVLTSENSHRLNSLNDERKSRGLSRLHGEIIELLNAKDGLPISTTRIKKGIIDSNGNSLI
;
A
#
# COMPACT_ATOMS: atom_id res chain seq x y z
N MET A 1 -8.92 -4.17 18.11
CA MET A 1 -8.80 -4.13 16.64
C MET A 1 -9.18 -5.51 16.13
N ASN A 2 -10.32 -5.64 15.45
CA ASN A 2 -10.83 -6.93 14.97
C ASN A 2 -9.95 -7.41 13.81
N ILE A 3 -8.97 -8.27 14.11
CA ILE A 3 -8.12 -8.89 13.08
C ILE A 3 -8.78 -10.22 12.69
N LYS A 4 -9.72 -10.22 11.73
CA LYS A 4 -10.09 -11.41 10.91
C LYS A 4 -10.60 -10.88 9.56
N SER A 5 -10.17 -11.41 8.41
CA SER A 5 -10.45 -12.78 7.97
C SER A 5 -9.27 -13.40 7.21
N ILE A 6 -8.32 -13.98 7.94
CA ILE A 6 -7.44 -15.00 7.37
C ILE A 6 -8.32 -16.22 7.11
N HIS A 7 -8.45 -16.63 5.84
CA HIS A 7 -9.08 -17.91 5.52
C HIS A 7 -8.04 -18.99 5.78
N ILE A 8 -8.20 -19.74 6.87
CA ILE A 8 -7.31 -20.86 7.18
C ILE A 8 -7.89 -22.11 6.53
N LEU A 9 -7.27 -22.57 5.45
CA LEU A 9 -7.62 -23.84 4.83
C LEU A 9 -6.88 -24.97 5.56
N LYS A 10 -7.64 -25.89 6.16
CA LYS A 10 -7.11 -27.08 6.83
C LYS A 10 -6.99 -28.23 5.82
N ILE A 11 -5.76 -28.57 5.43
CA ILE A 11 -5.47 -29.69 4.52
C ILE A 11 -4.95 -30.87 5.34
N HIS A 12 -5.58 -32.04 5.19
CA HIS A 12 -5.07 -33.29 5.75
C HIS A 12 -4.19 -33.97 4.70
N LEU A 13 -2.89 -34.09 4.98
CA LEU A 13 -1.97 -34.85 4.11
C LEU A 13 -2.07 -36.36 4.42
N ASN A 14 -2.32 -36.69 5.69
CA ASN A 14 -2.66 -38.03 6.18
C ASN A 14 -3.35 -37.90 7.56
N PRO A 15 -3.90 -38.98 8.16
CA PRO A 15 -4.64 -38.90 9.42
C PRO A 15 -3.89 -38.25 10.60
N ASN A 16 -2.55 -38.27 10.57
CA ASN A 16 -1.69 -37.70 11.62
C ASN A 16 -1.00 -36.38 11.21
N HIS A 17 -1.22 -35.90 9.98
CA HIS A 17 -0.58 -34.69 9.46
C HIS A 17 -1.59 -33.74 8.84
N VAL A 18 -1.72 -32.58 9.47
CA VAL A 18 -2.56 -31.47 9.03
C VAL A 18 -1.67 -30.27 8.76
N VAL A 19 -1.85 -29.66 7.59
CA VAL A 19 -1.26 -28.37 7.24
C VAL A 19 -2.36 -27.32 7.19
N TYR A 20 -2.09 -26.14 7.75
CA TYR A 20 -2.97 -24.99 7.69
C TYR A 20 -2.39 -23.99 6.68
N ILE A 21 -3.13 -23.73 5.60
CA ILE A 21 -2.74 -22.71 4.61
C ILE A 21 -3.48 -21.43 4.93
N MET A 22 -2.71 -20.36 5.08
CA MET A 22 -3.22 -19.01 5.20
C MET A 22 -3.54 -18.53 3.78
N MET A 23 -4.83 -18.45 3.43
CA MET A 23 -5.26 -17.86 2.17
C MET A 23 -5.49 -16.37 2.36
N SER A 24 -4.87 -15.57 1.51
CA SER A 24 -5.19 -14.16 1.41
C SER A 24 -6.54 -13.97 0.71
N LYS A 25 -7.10 -12.76 0.81
CA LYS A 25 -8.42 -12.42 0.24
C LYS A 25 -8.35 -12.25 -1.29
N TYR A 26 -7.20 -11.87 -1.80
CA TYR A 26 -6.97 -11.50 -3.19
C TYR A 26 -5.67 -12.12 -3.71
N LYS A 27 -5.61 -12.51 -4.98
CA LYS A 27 -4.39 -13.08 -5.54
C LYS A 27 -3.33 -11.99 -5.74
N ARG A 28 -3.72 -10.83 -6.26
CA ARG A 28 -2.80 -9.70 -6.46
C ARG A 28 -3.41 -8.37 -6.02
N GLY A 29 -2.73 -7.71 -5.09
CA GLY A 29 -3.09 -6.38 -4.57
C GLY A 29 -2.17 -5.29 -5.09
N ALA A 30 -2.70 -4.07 -5.22
CA ALA A 30 -1.96 -2.89 -5.61
C ALA A 30 -2.04 -1.80 -4.53
N VAL A 31 -0.95 -1.07 -4.36
CA VAL A 31 -0.86 0.09 -3.46
C VAL A 31 0.07 1.12 -4.05
N GLY A 32 -0.25 2.41 -3.90
CA GLY A 32 0.53 3.50 -4.48
C GLY A 32 0.77 4.64 -3.51
N GLY A 33 1.91 5.30 -3.65
CA GLY A 33 2.24 6.45 -2.81
C GLY A 33 3.58 7.10 -3.15
N THR A 34 3.80 8.28 -2.56
CA THR A 34 5.12 8.92 -2.64
C THR A 34 6.10 8.30 -1.65
N PHE A 35 5.65 7.94 -0.43
CA PHE A 35 6.45 7.25 0.58
C PHE A 35 7.78 7.94 0.92
N ASP A 36 7.78 9.27 1.05
CA ASP A 36 8.99 10.06 1.30
C ASP A 36 9.65 9.72 2.64
N ILE A 37 8.99 10.05 3.75
CA ILE A 37 9.37 9.54 5.08
C ILE A 37 8.41 8.40 5.42
N LEU A 38 8.94 7.19 5.59
CA LEU A 38 8.15 6.00 5.88
C LEU A 38 7.67 5.98 7.34
N HIS A 39 6.52 6.62 7.59
CA HIS A 39 5.85 6.68 8.89
C HIS A 39 4.81 5.57 9.09
N ILE A 40 4.24 5.46 10.29
CA ILE A 40 3.30 4.38 10.64
C ILE A 40 2.05 4.33 9.75
N GLY A 41 1.53 5.47 9.28
CA GLY A 41 0.47 5.50 8.26
C GLY A 41 0.83 4.79 6.95
N HIS A 42 2.03 5.03 6.40
CA HIS A 42 2.49 4.31 5.21
C HIS A 42 2.69 2.82 5.47
N LYS A 43 3.25 2.46 6.63
CA LYS A 43 3.43 1.07 7.04
C LYS A 43 2.09 0.35 7.15
N HIS A 44 1.08 0.98 7.76
CA HIS A 44 -0.26 0.43 7.86
C HIS A 44 -0.90 0.17 6.49
N LEU A 45 -0.72 1.09 5.54
CA LEU A 45 -1.19 0.93 4.16
C LEU A 45 -0.53 -0.25 3.45
N LEU A 46 0.81 -0.35 3.53
CA LEU A 46 1.57 -1.46 2.97
C LEU A 46 1.19 -2.78 3.64
N GLU A 47 1.22 -2.85 4.97
CA GLU A 47 0.88 -4.05 5.75
C GLU A 47 -0.52 -4.56 5.43
N THR A 48 -1.50 -3.66 5.29
CA THR A 48 -2.86 -4.05 4.93
C THR A 48 -2.86 -4.72 3.56
N THR A 49 -2.18 -4.14 2.57
CA THR A 49 -2.07 -4.69 1.21
C THR A 49 -1.41 -6.08 1.23
N PHE A 50 -0.27 -6.23 1.92
CA PHE A 50 0.43 -7.51 2.03
C PHE A 50 -0.37 -8.57 2.79
N ARG A 51 -1.20 -8.19 3.77
CA ARG A 51 -2.01 -9.15 4.53
C ARG A 51 -3.20 -9.69 3.76
N ILE A 52 -3.71 -8.93 2.79
CA ILE A 52 -4.90 -9.32 2.03
C ILE A 52 -4.56 -9.87 0.64
N SER A 53 -3.28 -9.95 0.26
CA SER A 53 -2.86 -10.37 -1.07
C SER A 53 -1.73 -11.39 -1.09
N ASP A 54 -1.78 -12.37 -2.01
CA ASP A 54 -0.70 -13.35 -2.22
C ASP A 54 0.53 -12.72 -2.91
N GLU A 55 0.32 -11.67 -3.69
CA GLU A 55 1.35 -10.87 -4.36
C GLU A 55 0.99 -9.39 -4.33
N VAL A 56 2.00 -8.50 -4.26
CA VAL A 56 1.78 -7.06 -4.17
C VAL A 56 2.49 -6.26 -5.27
N ILE A 57 1.75 -5.37 -5.92
CA ILE A 57 2.29 -4.31 -6.78
C ILE A 57 2.36 -3.01 -5.98
N ILE A 58 3.54 -2.39 -5.95
CA ILE A 58 3.79 -1.15 -5.21
C ILE A 58 4.17 -0.06 -6.21
N GLY A 59 3.31 0.94 -6.35
CA GLY A 59 3.60 2.13 -7.13
C GLY A 59 4.28 3.20 -6.29
N VAL A 60 5.48 3.61 -6.68
CA VAL A 60 6.25 4.68 -6.04
C VAL A 60 6.36 5.86 -6.99
N SER A 61 5.84 7.03 -6.58
CA SER A 61 5.91 8.26 -7.39
C SER A 61 7.34 8.55 -7.84
N SER A 62 7.57 8.86 -9.12
CA SER A 62 8.86 9.36 -9.60
C SER A 62 9.13 10.77 -9.05
N ASP A 63 10.38 11.21 -9.07
CA ASP A 63 10.72 12.58 -8.64
C ASP A 63 10.10 13.62 -9.59
N ASN A 64 10.00 13.29 -10.88
CA ASN A 64 9.30 14.10 -11.87
C ASN A 64 7.80 14.25 -11.52
N PHE A 65 7.14 13.16 -11.15
CA PHE A 65 5.73 13.21 -10.77
C PHE A 65 5.51 13.93 -9.45
N VAL A 66 6.39 13.73 -8.47
CA VAL A 66 6.41 14.50 -7.22
C VAL A 66 6.48 16.01 -7.49
N ASN A 67 7.35 16.44 -8.41
CA ASN A 67 7.48 17.83 -8.82
C ASN A 67 6.20 18.35 -9.49
N LYS A 68 5.59 17.58 -10.40
CA LYS A 68 4.30 17.93 -11.03
C LYS A 68 3.17 18.10 -10.00
N LEU A 69 3.22 17.34 -8.91
CA LEU A 69 2.27 17.43 -7.80
C LEU A 69 2.58 18.59 -6.83
N ASN A 70 3.62 19.39 -7.08
CA ASN A 70 4.11 20.45 -6.19
C ASN A 70 4.39 19.96 -4.76
N LYS A 71 4.84 18.71 -4.62
CA LYS A 71 5.20 18.11 -3.33
C LYS A 71 6.70 18.28 -3.10
N THR A 72 7.07 18.80 -1.94
CA THR A 72 8.47 18.80 -1.49
C THR A 72 8.77 17.46 -0.82
N VAL A 73 9.81 16.74 -1.26
CA VAL A 73 10.29 15.50 -0.66
C VAL A 73 11.72 15.66 -0.15
N ILE A 74 12.11 14.85 0.83
CA ILE A 74 13.50 14.77 1.32
C ILE A 74 14.28 13.69 0.55
N ASN A 75 13.62 12.57 0.25
CA ASN A 75 14.22 11.42 -0.40
C ASN A 75 13.87 11.38 -1.89
N ASN A 76 14.88 11.13 -2.73
CA ASN A 76 14.68 10.82 -4.14
C ASN A 76 14.01 9.44 -4.33
N TYR A 77 13.60 9.15 -5.55
CA TYR A 77 12.92 7.90 -5.90
C TYR A 77 13.67 6.65 -5.43
N GLU A 78 14.99 6.61 -5.61
CA GLU A 78 15.83 5.46 -5.27
C GLU A 78 15.84 5.23 -3.75
N ASN A 79 15.99 6.29 -2.95
CA ASN A 79 16.00 6.17 -1.49
C ASN A 79 14.62 5.78 -0.95
N ARG A 80 13.53 6.33 -1.51
CA ARG A 80 12.15 5.95 -1.14
C ARG A 80 11.89 4.47 -1.42
N THR A 81 12.33 4.00 -2.58
CA THR A 81 12.25 2.59 -2.97
C THR A 81 13.03 1.69 -2.01
N LYS A 82 14.30 2.02 -1.72
CA LYS A 82 15.13 1.25 -0.77
C LYS A 82 14.52 1.17 0.62
N ASN A 83 13.93 2.26 1.12
CA ASN A 83 13.27 2.29 2.42
C ASN A 83 12.06 1.36 2.47
N ILE A 84 11.27 1.32 1.39
CA ILE A 84 10.14 0.38 1.24
C ILE A 84 10.63 -1.07 1.19
N GLU A 85 11.65 -1.36 0.39
CA GLU A 85 12.22 -2.72 0.28
C GLU A 85 12.76 -3.22 1.62
N TYR A 86 13.47 -2.38 2.38
CA TYR A 86 13.96 -2.73 3.71
C TYR A 86 12.82 -3.07 4.67
N PHE A 87 11.75 -2.26 4.65
CA PHE A 87 10.56 -2.51 5.46
C PHE A 87 9.85 -3.82 5.07
N ILE A 88 9.67 -4.08 3.77
CA ILE A 88 9.00 -5.30 3.31
C ILE A 88 9.84 -6.53 3.62
N LYS A 89 11.15 -6.51 3.34
CA LYS A 89 12.03 -7.66 3.61
C LYS A 89 12.07 -8.03 5.09
N SER A 90 11.96 -7.05 5.99
CA SER A 90 11.91 -7.28 7.44
C SER A 90 10.54 -7.72 7.95
N THR A 91 9.44 -7.41 7.25
CA THR A 91 8.07 -7.65 7.73
C THR A 91 7.36 -8.80 7.00
N PHE A 92 7.61 -8.98 5.70
CA PHE A 92 6.96 -9.92 4.79
C PHE A 92 7.99 -10.64 3.88
N PRO A 93 8.94 -11.41 4.43
CA PRO A 93 10.07 -11.95 3.68
C PRO A 93 9.68 -12.92 2.54
N ASN A 94 8.48 -13.52 2.60
CA ASN A 94 8.05 -14.59 1.70
C ASN A 94 6.94 -14.18 0.73
N ILE A 95 6.47 -12.92 0.77
CA ILE A 95 5.40 -12.47 -0.12
C ILE A 95 6.03 -11.80 -1.35
N PRO A 96 5.78 -12.31 -2.57
CA PRO A 96 6.31 -11.70 -3.79
C PRO A 96 5.76 -10.28 -3.98
N TYR A 97 6.62 -9.39 -4.46
CA TYR A 97 6.21 -8.02 -4.80
C TYR A 97 7.03 -7.45 -5.95
N ASN A 98 6.44 -6.48 -6.65
CA ASN A 98 7.12 -5.66 -7.65
C ASN A 98 6.92 -4.18 -7.36
N ILE A 99 8.00 -3.40 -7.47
CA ILE A 99 7.95 -1.95 -7.36
C ILE A 99 7.95 -1.34 -8.75
N TYR A 100 7.00 -0.44 -9.01
CA TYR A 100 6.87 0.31 -10.24
C TYR A 100 7.05 1.79 -9.98
N LYS A 101 7.84 2.44 -10.83
CA LYS A 101 7.93 3.90 -10.88
C LYS A 101 6.62 4.46 -11.45
N LEU A 102 6.04 5.45 -10.78
CA LEU A 102 4.81 6.11 -11.22
C LEU A 102 5.11 7.51 -11.73
N ASP A 103 4.81 7.76 -13.01
CA ASP A 103 4.83 9.09 -13.63
C ASP A 103 3.44 9.74 -13.74
N ASP A 104 2.41 9.04 -13.23
CA ASP A 104 1.01 9.45 -13.14
C ASP A 104 0.34 8.85 -11.87
N TYR A 105 -0.96 9.05 -11.70
CA TYR A 105 -1.69 8.62 -10.49
C TYR A 105 -1.93 7.11 -10.38
N PHE A 106 -1.99 6.38 -11.49
CA PHE A 106 -2.49 5.01 -11.54
C PHE A 106 -1.43 4.00 -11.98
N GLY A 107 -0.54 4.39 -12.90
CA GLY A 107 0.51 3.57 -13.48
C GLY A 107 0.02 2.17 -13.83
N PRO A 108 0.67 1.09 -13.33
CA PRO A 108 0.32 -0.29 -13.65
C PRO A 108 -1.12 -0.67 -13.29
N ALA A 109 -1.75 0.00 -12.32
CA ALA A 109 -3.14 -0.28 -11.97
C ALA A 109 -4.13 0.06 -13.10
N SER A 110 -3.76 0.93 -14.05
CA SER A 110 -4.62 1.30 -15.17
C SER A 110 -4.57 0.31 -16.34
N PHE A 111 -3.49 -0.46 -16.49
CA PHE A 111 -3.23 -1.27 -17.69
C PHE A 111 -2.88 -2.74 -17.43
N LEU A 112 -2.54 -3.15 -16.20
CA LEU A 112 -2.37 -4.57 -15.88
C LEU A 112 -3.72 -5.23 -15.64
N ASP A 113 -3.93 -6.38 -16.29
CA ASP A 113 -5.18 -7.16 -16.23
C ASP A 113 -5.32 -7.95 -14.91
N ASN A 114 -4.21 -8.38 -14.34
CA ASN A 114 -4.10 -9.31 -13.22
C ASN A 114 -4.01 -8.63 -11.84
N ILE A 115 -4.78 -7.57 -11.60
CA ILE A 115 -4.91 -6.93 -10.28
C ILE A 115 -6.35 -7.11 -9.81
N ASP A 116 -6.53 -7.61 -8.58
CA ASP A 116 -7.85 -7.86 -8.01
C ASP A 116 -8.32 -6.69 -7.14
N VAL A 117 -7.40 -6.13 -6.37
CA VAL A 117 -7.67 -5.07 -5.38
C VAL A 117 -6.66 -3.94 -5.47
N ILE A 118 -7.13 -2.71 -5.25
CA ILE A 118 -6.29 -1.57 -4.92
C ILE A 118 -6.61 -1.10 -3.50
N VAL A 119 -5.58 -0.99 -2.66
CA VAL A 119 -5.72 -0.47 -1.30
C VAL A 119 -5.45 1.03 -1.33
N LEU A 120 -6.42 1.80 -0.84
CA LEU A 120 -6.40 3.26 -0.85
C LEU A 120 -6.66 3.78 0.56
N THR A 121 -6.13 4.97 0.86
CA THR A 121 -6.58 5.71 2.04
C THR A 121 -7.94 6.36 1.78
N SER A 122 -8.70 6.67 2.84
CA SER A 122 -9.96 7.41 2.73
C SER A 122 -9.82 8.71 1.93
N GLU A 123 -8.69 9.42 2.08
CA GLU A 123 -8.31 10.60 1.28
C GLU A 123 -8.25 10.31 -0.23
N ASN A 124 -7.72 9.17 -0.65
CA ASN A 124 -7.52 8.84 -2.08
C ASN A 124 -8.65 7.99 -2.67
N SER A 125 -9.64 7.58 -1.87
CA SER A 125 -10.76 6.73 -2.27
C SER A 125 -11.55 7.26 -3.47
N HIS A 126 -11.68 8.58 -3.58
CA HIS A 126 -12.37 9.27 -4.68
C HIS A 126 -11.80 8.93 -6.08
N ARG A 127 -10.52 8.52 -6.17
CA ARG A 127 -9.87 8.19 -7.45
C ARG A 127 -10.23 6.82 -8.00
N LEU A 128 -10.84 5.94 -7.18
CA LEU A 128 -11.14 4.56 -7.57
C LEU A 128 -12.10 4.48 -8.77
N ASN A 129 -13.09 5.37 -8.82
CA ASN A 129 -14.06 5.38 -9.92
C ASN A 129 -13.38 5.76 -11.24
N SER A 130 -12.59 6.85 -11.24
CA SER A 130 -11.85 7.28 -12.43
C SER A 130 -10.87 6.22 -12.93
N LEU A 131 -10.18 5.52 -12.01
CA LEU A 131 -9.33 4.38 -12.37
C LEU A 131 -10.13 3.26 -13.04
N ASN A 132 -11.29 2.91 -12.47
CA ASN A 132 -12.13 1.86 -13.03
C ASN A 132 -12.77 2.23 -14.36
N ASP A 133 -13.09 3.51 -14.58
CA ASP A 133 -13.55 4.02 -15.86
C ASP A 133 -12.44 3.95 -16.93
N GLU A 134 -11.21 4.30 -16.56
CA GLU A 134 -10.04 4.12 -17.43
C GLU A 134 -9.82 2.65 -17.79
N ARG A 135 -9.84 1.76 -16.79
CA ARG A 135 -9.71 0.31 -17.01
C ARG A 135 -10.80 -0.22 -17.94
N LYS A 136 -12.04 0.20 -17.73
CA LYS A 136 -13.18 -0.17 -18.60
C LYS A 136 -12.96 0.27 -20.04
N SER A 137 -12.45 1.48 -20.25
CA SER A 137 -12.14 2.00 -21.60
C SER A 137 -11.07 1.16 -22.33
N ARG A 138 -10.22 0.45 -21.57
CA ARG A 138 -9.18 -0.45 -22.06
C ARG A 138 -9.62 -1.92 -22.11
N GLY A 139 -10.90 -2.22 -21.83
CA GLY A 139 -11.43 -3.58 -21.80
C GLY A 139 -11.00 -4.41 -20.57
N LEU A 140 -10.51 -3.77 -19.51
CA LEU A 140 -10.07 -4.43 -18.28
C LEU A 140 -11.19 -4.50 -17.23
N SER A 141 -11.16 -5.56 -16.43
CA SER A 141 -12.04 -5.73 -15.26
C SER A 141 -11.82 -4.63 -14.23
N ARG A 142 -12.90 -4.20 -13.56
CA ARG A 142 -12.83 -3.24 -12.46
C ARG A 142 -12.04 -3.83 -11.29
N LEU A 143 -11.27 -2.99 -10.61
CA LEU A 143 -10.62 -3.32 -9.34
C LEU A 143 -11.60 -3.18 -8.19
N HIS A 144 -11.52 -4.08 -7.22
CA HIS A 144 -12.05 -3.84 -5.90
C HIS A 144 -11.22 -2.76 -5.20
N GLY A 145 -11.87 -1.88 -4.43
CA GLY A 145 -11.18 -0.91 -3.58
C GLY A 145 -11.29 -1.31 -2.11
N GLU A 146 -10.16 -1.54 -1.46
CA GLU A 146 -10.09 -1.62 0.00
C GLU A 146 -9.68 -0.25 0.54
N ILE A 147 -10.60 0.40 1.27
CA ILE A 147 -10.39 1.76 1.79
C ILE A 147 -10.01 1.67 3.26
N ILE A 148 -8.83 2.19 3.60
CA ILE A 148 -8.37 2.30 4.98
C ILE A 148 -8.41 3.73 5.48
N GLU A 149 -8.69 3.89 6.77
CA GLU A 149 -8.64 5.21 7.41
C GLU A 149 -7.21 5.68 7.66
N LEU A 150 -7.03 7.00 7.65
CA LEU A 150 -5.75 7.60 8.03
C LEU A 150 -5.50 7.40 9.52
N LEU A 151 -4.27 7.03 9.87
CA LEU A 151 -3.86 6.97 11.27
C LEU A 151 -3.59 8.38 11.80
N ASN A 152 -4.14 8.66 12.98
CA ASN A 152 -3.92 9.92 13.68
C ASN A 152 -2.71 9.82 14.62
N ALA A 153 -2.02 10.94 14.77
CA ALA A 153 -1.00 11.15 15.79
C ALA A 153 -1.65 11.31 17.17
N LYS A 154 -0.84 11.41 18.23
CA LYS A 154 -1.33 11.60 19.60
C LYS A 154 -2.18 12.85 19.81
N ASP A 155 -2.01 13.86 18.97
CA ASP A 155 -2.81 15.09 19.00
C ASP A 155 -4.14 14.97 18.22
N GLY A 156 -4.50 13.78 17.76
CA GLY A 156 -5.76 13.51 17.08
C GLY A 156 -5.78 13.90 15.60
N LEU A 157 -4.71 14.48 15.06
CA LEU A 157 -4.63 14.87 13.65
C LEU A 157 -3.94 13.80 12.80
N PRO A 158 -4.25 13.68 11.48
CA PRO A 158 -3.65 12.69 10.60
C PRO A 158 -2.12 12.79 10.50
N ILE A 159 -1.44 11.64 10.58
CA ILE A 159 0.02 11.56 10.41
C ILE A 159 0.37 11.84 8.96
N SER A 160 1.33 12.73 8.72
CA SER A 160 1.83 13.04 7.38
C SER A 160 3.30 13.41 7.39
N THR A 161 3.99 13.13 6.28
CA THR A 161 5.37 13.58 6.07
C THR A 161 5.53 15.09 6.25
N THR A 162 4.55 15.90 5.85
CA THR A 162 4.60 17.36 6.05
C THR A 162 4.72 17.75 7.52
N ARG A 163 3.98 17.08 8.42
CA ARG A 163 4.05 17.35 9.86
C ARG A 163 5.37 16.88 10.48
N ILE A 164 5.90 15.75 9.99
CA ILE A 164 7.21 15.24 10.41
C ILE A 164 8.32 16.23 10.01
N LYS A 165 8.30 16.73 8.77
CA LYS A 165 9.27 17.72 8.29
C LYS A 165 9.24 19.04 9.07
N LYS A 166 8.06 19.42 9.58
CA LYS A 166 7.88 20.61 10.43
C LYS A 166 8.29 20.36 11.89
N GLY A 167 8.72 19.16 12.25
CA GLY A 167 9.08 18.82 13.63
C GLY A 167 7.89 18.80 14.58
N ILE A 168 6.65 18.64 14.07
CA ILE A 168 5.44 18.61 14.91
C ILE A 168 5.26 17.23 15.53
N ILE A 169 5.57 16.17 14.75
CA ILE A 169 5.46 14.77 15.19
C ILE A 169 6.66 13.96 14.68
N ASP A 170 6.97 12.84 15.34
CA ASP A 170 7.88 11.83 14.81
C ASP A 170 7.19 10.88 13.81
N SER A 171 7.95 9.94 13.25
CA SER A 171 7.44 8.94 12.29
C SER A 171 6.47 7.92 12.89
N ASN A 172 6.37 7.86 14.22
CA ASN A 172 5.43 7.03 14.97
C ASN A 172 4.18 7.80 15.43
N GLY A 173 4.08 9.10 15.10
CA GLY A 173 2.95 9.93 15.50
C GLY A 173 3.02 10.45 16.95
N ASN A 174 4.19 10.41 17.59
CA ASN A 174 4.39 11.09 18.87
C ASN A 174 4.55 12.60 18.64
N SER A 175 3.89 13.42 19.47
CA SER A 175 4.10 14.88 19.47
C SER A 175 5.54 15.21 19.85
N LEU A 176 6.12 16.18 19.15
CA LEU A 176 7.46 16.73 19.43
C LEU A 176 7.40 18.19 19.92
N ILE A 177 6.18 18.71 20.07
CA ILE A 177 5.84 20.03 20.61
C ILE A 177 5.05 19.86 21.89
#